data_AF-A0AA45WK97-F1
#
_entry.id   AF-A0AA45WK97-F1
#
_cell.length_a   1.000
_cell.length_b   1.000
_cell.length_c   1.000
_cell.angle_alpha   90.00
_cell.angle_beta   90.00
_cell.angle_gamma   90.00
#
_symmetry.space_group_name_H-M   'P 1'
#
loop_
_entity.id
_entity.type
_entity.pdbx_description
1 polymer ?
#
loop_
_entity_poly.entity_id
_entity_poly.type
_entity_poly.pdbx_seq_one_letter_code
_entity_poly.pdbx_strand_id
1 'polypeptide(L)'
;MKRLRHWKVILASSLLATSLPWGFGQAAAAEKVVTSHDYKLTITYDDKTLEPAIAKYTLAFKRSYWLMAKAYSPQTAPKEVFIRFVKNNKYPIAYTVGNTIYINPDWAKKNQLDEGMLVHELFHVVDAYPNQTTAPSWVKEGLADYARSRYSVLDSWIYPAVASSHKYTNSYGVTARFFAWINHIKKPGTMLKIHQKIQQNQYSEQLFKEYTGKTVDQLWAEYKKNPGSVEALNWVFKNNKARYNGEQGAGKWVTYFDFNYVPGSQNYLRVRNVSKTQGTVTFQVFNKKTGKAVRTYSVALKANEVKRYDPLSKALKEPPKGNYTLRVKIPKGMKIDFELNYGNQTY
;
A
#
# COMPACT_ATOMS: atom_id res chain seq x y z
N MET A 1 -91.24 -39.38 -23.83
CA MET A 1 -90.89 -37.94 -23.81
C MET A 1 -91.24 -37.35 -22.45
N LYS A 2 -90.24 -37.02 -21.61
CA LYS A 2 -90.27 -35.96 -20.58
C LYS A 2 -88.91 -35.90 -19.87
N ARG A 3 -88.60 -34.70 -19.39
CA ARG A 3 -87.29 -34.08 -19.14
C ARG A 3 -86.92 -34.01 -17.65
N LEU A 4 -85.63 -33.68 -17.41
CA LEU A 4 -85.04 -32.99 -16.23
C LEU A 4 -84.91 -33.87 -14.96
N ARG A 5 -83.87 -33.77 -14.11
CA ARG A 5 -82.92 -32.68 -13.77
C ARG A 5 -81.74 -33.35 -13.04
N HIS A 6 -80.49 -32.99 -13.33
CA HIS A 6 -79.32 -33.51 -12.61
C HIS A 6 -78.88 -32.53 -11.50
N TRP A 7 -78.71 -33.04 -10.28
CA TRP A 7 -78.06 -32.38 -9.15
C TRP A 7 -76.53 -32.39 -9.33
N LYS A 8 -75.86 -31.27 -9.05
CA LYS A 8 -74.48 -31.26 -8.54
C LYS A 8 -74.31 -30.18 -7.48
N VAL A 9 -73.82 -30.63 -6.34
CA VAL A 9 -73.41 -29.90 -5.14
C VAL A 9 -72.23 -29.00 -5.46
N ILE A 10 -72.26 -27.73 -5.02
CA ILE A 10 -71.10 -26.82 -5.06
C ILE A 10 -70.64 -26.61 -3.61
N LEU A 11 -69.44 -27.11 -3.31
CA LEU A 11 -68.71 -26.86 -2.07
C LEU A 11 -68.14 -25.43 -2.05
N ALA A 12 -68.34 -24.75 -0.92
CA ALA A 12 -67.69 -23.49 -0.59
C ALA A 12 -66.18 -23.69 -0.43
N SER A 13 -65.40 -22.85 -1.12
CA SER A 13 -63.95 -22.73 -0.92
C SER A 13 -63.65 -21.35 -0.36
N SER A 14 -63.16 -21.30 0.87
CA SER A 14 -62.70 -20.11 1.57
C SER A 14 -61.39 -19.61 0.95
N LEU A 15 -61.39 -18.37 0.45
CA LEU A 15 -60.16 -17.66 0.09
C LEU A 15 -59.46 -17.14 1.36
N LEU A 16 -58.35 -17.77 1.72
CA LEU A 16 -57.36 -17.15 2.61
C LEU A 16 -56.62 -16.07 1.84
N ALA A 17 -56.83 -14.81 2.22
CA ALA A 17 -56.01 -13.69 1.79
C ALA A 17 -54.62 -13.83 2.44
N THR A 18 -53.60 -14.15 1.63
CA THR A 18 -52.20 -14.06 2.05
C THR A 18 -51.74 -12.62 1.90
N SER A 19 -51.65 -11.90 3.01
CA SER A 19 -50.94 -10.63 3.07
C SER A 19 -49.44 -10.90 2.98
N LEU A 20 -48.85 -10.69 1.80
CA LEU A 20 -47.41 -10.58 1.64
C LEU A 20 -46.96 -9.25 2.27
N PRO A 21 -46.12 -9.26 3.33
CA PRO A 21 -45.54 -8.02 3.80
C PRO A 21 -44.53 -7.53 2.76
N TRP A 22 -44.86 -6.40 2.11
CA TRP A 22 -43.87 -5.58 1.41
C TRP A 22 -42.94 -4.94 2.43
N GLY A 23 -42.01 -5.74 2.96
CA GLY A 23 -40.84 -5.24 3.64
C GLY A 23 -39.79 -4.87 2.61
N PHE A 24 -39.64 -3.58 2.30
CA PHE A 24 -38.39 -3.06 1.74
C PHE A 24 -37.31 -3.16 2.83
N GLY A 25 -36.84 -4.38 3.11
CA GLY A 25 -35.66 -4.60 3.93
C GLY A 25 -34.45 -4.13 3.13
N GLN A 26 -33.87 -3.00 3.50
CA GLN A 26 -32.55 -2.60 3.02
C GLN A 26 -31.60 -3.76 3.34
N ALA A 27 -31.00 -4.38 2.32
CA ALA A 27 -30.10 -5.50 2.52
C ALA A 27 -29.03 -5.07 3.54
N ALA A 28 -28.87 -5.83 4.62
CA ALA A 28 -27.91 -5.51 5.66
C ALA A 28 -26.50 -5.38 5.06
N ALA A 29 -25.78 -4.35 5.49
CA ALA A 29 -24.41 -4.10 5.07
C ALA A 29 -23.55 -5.36 5.24
N ALA A 30 -22.78 -5.72 4.22
CA ALA A 30 -21.83 -6.82 4.35
C ALA A 30 -20.67 -6.40 5.24
N GLU A 31 -20.14 -7.36 6.00
CA GLU A 31 -19.00 -7.15 6.88
C GLU A 31 -17.84 -8.07 6.51
N LYS A 32 -16.63 -7.53 6.48
CA LYS A 32 -15.38 -8.29 6.41
C LYS A 32 -14.53 -8.03 7.64
N VAL A 33 -14.30 -9.07 8.42
CA VAL A 33 -13.40 -9.04 9.58
C VAL A 33 -12.12 -9.82 9.28
N VAL A 34 -10.97 -9.22 9.63
CA VAL A 34 -9.68 -9.92 9.62
C VAL A 34 -8.87 -9.58 10.87
N THR A 35 -8.12 -10.55 11.37
CA THR A 35 -7.18 -10.36 12.47
C THR A 35 -5.72 -10.51 12.00
N SER A 36 -4.82 -9.84 12.70
CA SER A 36 -3.37 -9.95 12.55
C SER A 36 -2.68 -9.65 13.87
N HIS A 37 -2.05 -10.66 14.48
CA HIS A 37 -1.58 -10.58 15.86
C HIS A 37 -2.72 -10.11 16.78
N ASP A 38 -2.49 -9.12 17.65
CA ASP A 38 -3.47 -8.59 18.58
C ASP A 38 -4.43 -7.54 17.96
N TYR A 39 -4.40 -7.37 16.64
CA TYR A 39 -5.15 -6.31 15.95
C TYR A 39 -6.27 -6.87 15.08
N LYS A 40 -7.41 -6.18 15.07
CA LYS A 40 -8.61 -6.53 14.31
C LYS A 40 -8.98 -5.39 13.37
N LEU A 41 -9.27 -5.73 12.11
CA LEU A 41 -9.83 -4.83 11.11
C LEU A 41 -11.26 -5.29 10.77
N THR A 42 -12.21 -4.37 10.86
CA THR A 42 -13.59 -4.56 10.42
C THR A 42 -13.90 -3.60 9.27
N ILE A 43 -14.38 -4.13 8.15
CA ILE A 43 -14.75 -3.37 6.96
C ILE A 43 -16.24 -3.56 6.70
N THR A 44 -16.99 -2.47 6.68
CA THR A 44 -18.44 -2.49 6.37
C THR A 44 -18.66 -1.92 4.96
N TYR A 45 -19.43 -2.63 4.14
CA TYR A 45 -19.66 -2.27 2.74
C TYR A 45 -20.98 -2.84 2.21
N ASP A 46 -21.70 -2.04 1.42
CA ASP A 46 -22.98 -2.45 0.82
C ASP A 46 -22.82 -2.90 -0.64
N ASP A 47 -21.72 -2.48 -1.27
CA ASP A 47 -21.44 -2.70 -2.68
C ASP A 47 -20.42 -3.81 -2.89
N LYS A 48 -20.88 -4.98 -3.35
CA LYS A 48 -20.02 -6.15 -3.62
C LYS A 48 -18.93 -5.91 -4.65
N THR A 49 -19.05 -4.88 -5.51
CA THR A 49 -17.98 -4.53 -6.46
C THR A 49 -16.70 -4.02 -5.76
N LEU A 50 -16.76 -3.73 -4.45
CA LEU A 50 -15.61 -3.36 -3.61
C LEU A 50 -14.78 -4.56 -3.13
N GLU A 51 -15.29 -5.80 -3.23
CA GLU A 51 -14.60 -7.00 -2.74
C GLU A 51 -13.14 -7.13 -3.22
N PRO A 52 -12.79 -6.83 -4.49
CA PRO A 52 -11.40 -6.84 -4.95
C PRO A 52 -10.50 -5.87 -4.17
N ALA A 53 -10.96 -4.63 -3.92
CA ALA A 53 -10.21 -3.64 -3.16
C ALA A 53 -10.10 -4.06 -1.68
N ILE A 54 -11.20 -4.54 -1.09
CA ILE A 54 -11.25 -5.06 0.29
C ILE A 54 -10.24 -6.20 0.50
N ALA A 55 -10.11 -7.11 -0.48
CA ALA A 55 -9.12 -8.19 -0.42
C ALA A 55 -7.65 -7.68 -0.44
N LYS A 56 -7.39 -6.48 -0.95
CA LYS A 56 -6.08 -5.81 -0.88
C LYS A 56 -5.92 -5.06 0.43
N TYR A 57 -6.94 -4.34 0.87
CA TYR A 57 -6.92 -3.61 2.13
C TYR A 57 -6.69 -4.53 3.34
N THR A 58 -7.39 -5.66 3.39
CA THR A 58 -7.18 -6.68 4.43
C THR A 58 -5.77 -7.26 4.44
N LEU A 59 -5.09 -7.31 3.28
CA LEU A 59 -3.70 -7.75 3.22
C LEU A 59 -2.75 -6.68 3.76
N ALA A 60 -2.90 -5.45 3.28
CA ALA A 60 -2.07 -4.33 3.67
C ALA A 60 -2.11 -4.17 5.20
N PHE A 61 -3.30 -4.26 5.80
CA PHE A 61 -3.47 -4.29 7.25
C PHE A 61 -2.66 -5.41 7.92
N LYS A 62 -2.83 -6.67 7.48
CA LYS A 62 -2.11 -7.82 8.03
C LYS A 62 -0.59 -7.66 7.97
N ARG A 63 -0.08 -7.00 6.93
CA ARG A 63 1.36 -6.82 6.71
C ARG A 63 1.94 -5.64 7.48
N SER A 64 1.24 -4.52 7.51
CA SER A 64 1.82 -3.23 7.88
C SER A 64 1.40 -2.75 9.27
N TYR A 65 0.15 -2.99 9.68
CA TYR A 65 -0.42 -2.28 10.83
C TYR A 65 0.31 -2.64 12.13
N TRP A 66 0.51 -3.92 12.41
CA TRP A 66 1.20 -4.36 13.62
C TRP A 66 2.68 -3.91 13.66
N LEU A 67 3.34 -3.81 12.50
CA LEU A 67 4.72 -3.32 12.40
C LEU A 67 4.79 -1.83 12.68
N MET A 68 3.84 -1.05 12.15
CA MET A 68 3.73 0.38 12.43
C MET A 68 3.38 0.59 13.91
N ALA A 69 2.39 -0.12 14.44
CA ALA A 69 2.02 -0.08 15.85
C ALA A 69 3.22 -0.38 16.75
N LYS A 70 3.97 -1.44 16.49
CA LYS A 70 5.19 -1.78 17.24
C LYS A 70 6.26 -0.69 17.18
N ALA A 71 6.43 -0.05 16.03
CA ALA A 71 7.49 0.93 15.81
C ALA A 71 7.17 2.32 16.36
N TYR A 72 5.91 2.74 16.28
CA TYR A 72 5.49 4.11 16.57
C TYR A 72 4.68 4.22 17.87
N SER A 73 3.88 3.22 18.20
CA SER A 73 2.88 3.30 19.28
C SER A 73 2.66 1.95 20.00
N PRO A 74 3.70 1.27 20.51
CA PRO A 74 3.59 -0.13 20.94
C PRO A 74 2.57 -0.37 22.08
N GLN A 75 2.31 0.63 22.91
CA GLN A 75 1.34 0.55 24.01
C GLN A 75 0.00 1.22 23.71
N THR A 76 -0.05 2.15 22.76
CA THR A 76 -1.20 3.06 22.57
C THR A 76 -1.93 2.86 21.24
N ALA A 77 -1.36 2.11 20.29
CA ALA A 77 -2.02 1.85 19.01
C ALA A 77 -3.38 1.17 19.21
N PRO A 78 -4.47 1.67 18.57
CA PRO A 78 -5.78 1.04 18.65
C PRO A 78 -5.75 -0.43 18.22
N LYS A 79 -6.38 -1.30 19.03
CA LYS A 79 -6.49 -2.75 18.74
C LYS A 79 -7.56 -3.06 17.70
N GLU A 80 -8.55 -2.19 17.57
CA GLU A 80 -9.61 -2.29 16.57
C GLU A 80 -9.51 -1.13 15.59
N VAL A 81 -9.57 -1.47 14.30
CA VAL A 81 -9.57 -0.53 13.18
C VAL A 81 -10.81 -0.77 12.33
N PHE A 82 -11.42 0.30 11.86
CA PHE A 82 -12.63 0.24 11.03
C PHE A 82 -12.38 0.87 9.67
N ILE A 83 -12.93 0.27 8.61
CA ILE A 83 -13.03 0.92 7.30
C ILE A 83 -14.49 1.04 6.92
N ARG A 84 -14.89 2.24 6.47
CA ARG A 84 -16.21 2.54 5.92
C ARG A 84 -16.06 3.19 4.55
N PHE A 85 -16.98 2.91 3.64
CA PHE A 85 -16.99 3.53 2.32
C PHE A 85 -17.98 4.69 2.27
N VAL A 86 -17.47 5.92 2.11
CA VAL A 86 -18.28 7.15 2.12
C VAL A 86 -17.75 8.13 1.08
N LYS A 87 -18.65 8.76 0.31
CA LYS A 87 -18.27 9.87 -0.56
C LYS A 87 -18.21 11.17 0.25
N ASN A 88 -17.12 11.91 0.10
CA ASN A 88 -16.91 13.18 0.78
C ASN A 88 -16.27 14.17 -0.20
N ASN A 89 -16.86 15.35 -0.38
CA ASN A 89 -16.35 16.36 -1.32
C ASN A 89 -15.06 17.03 -0.83
N LYS A 90 -14.86 17.12 0.49
CA LYS A 90 -13.64 17.68 1.09
C LYS A 90 -12.46 16.71 1.02
N TYR A 91 -12.74 15.42 1.18
CA TYR A 91 -11.74 14.34 1.18
C TYR A 91 -12.05 13.34 0.06
N PRO A 92 -11.63 13.62 -1.19
CA PRO A 92 -12.08 12.86 -2.35
C PRO A 92 -11.49 11.45 -2.45
N ILE A 93 -10.46 11.13 -1.66
CA ILE A 93 -9.76 9.83 -1.68
C ILE A 93 -10.08 9.02 -0.42
N ALA A 94 -9.54 9.46 0.71
CA ALA A 94 -9.76 8.86 2.02
C ALA A 94 -9.44 9.89 3.12
N TYR A 95 -9.88 9.59 4.34
CA TYR A 95 -9.50 10.30 5.54
C TYR A 95 -9.72 9.42 6.77
N THR A 96 -9.01 9.71 7.86
CA THR A 96 -9.10 8.97 9.12
C THR A 96 -9.64 9.85 10.25
N VAL A 97 -10.52 9.28 11.08
CA VAL A 97 -11.00 9.89 12.33
C VAL A 97 -10.96 8.84 13.42
N GLY A 98 -10.15 9.08 14.45
CA GLY A 98 -9.90 8.10 15.50
C GLY A 98 -9.35 6.79 14.89
N ASN A 99 -10.04 5.69 15.14
CA ASN A 99 -9.69 4.38 14.57
C ASN A 99 -10.52 3.98 13.34
N THR A 100 -11.26 4.93 12.75
CA THR A 100 -12.08 4.69 11.57
C THR A 100 -11.51 5.41 10.36
N ILE A 101 -11.26 4.64 9.30
CA ILE A 101 -10.83 5.11 7.99
C ILE A 101 -12.05 5.16 7.07
N TYR A 102 -12.26 6.32 6.44
CA TYR A 102 -13.31 6.54 5.47
C TYR A 102 -12.68 6.60 4.08
N ILE A 103 -13.16 5.76 3.16
CA ILE A 103 -12.61 5.65 1.81
C ILE A 103 -13.69 5.97 0.78
N ASN A 104 -13.37 6.78 -0.23
CA ASN A 104 -14.27 7.00 -1.34
C ASN A 104 -14.45 5.69 -2.14
N PRO A 105 -15.68 5.15 -2.26
CA PRO A 105 -15.91 3.91 -2.99
C PRO A 105 -15.51 4.00 -4.47
N ASP A 106 -15.67 5.16 -5.12
CA ASP A 106 -15.31 5.34 -6.53
C ASP A 106 -13.78 5.26 -6.70
N TRP A 107 -13.03 5.83 -5.76
CA TRP A 107 -11.57 5.72 -5.73
C TRP A 107 -11.14 4.27 -5.53
N ALA A 108 -11.73 3.57 -4.55
CA ALA A 108 -11.38 2.19 -4.24
C ALA A 108 -11.61 1.24 -5.43
N LYS A 109 -12.69 1.44 -6.19
CA LYS A 109 -12.98 0.66 -7.40
C LYS A 109 -11.99 0.92 -8.53
N LYS A 110 -11.58 2.18 -8.71
CA LYS A 110 -10.67 2.60 -9.79
C LYS A 110 -9.21 2.29 -9.47
N ASN A 111 -8.81 2.39 -8.21
CA ASN A 111 -7.42 2.31 -7.74
C ASN A 111 -7.22 1.12 -6.79
N GLN A 112 -7.69 -0.06 -7.19
CA GLN A 112 -7.66 -1.27 -6.36
C GLN A 112 -6.25 -1.69 -5.91
N LEU A 113 -5.20 -1.18 -6.56
CA LEU A 113 -3.79 -1.45 -6.26
C LEU A 113 -3.13 -0.37 -5.40
N ASP A 114 -3.83 0.70 -5.03
CA ASP A 114 -3.30 1.78 -4.18
C ASP A 114 -3.30 1.36 -2.70
N GLU A 115 -2.50 0.34 -2.38
CA GLU A 115 -2.23 -0.08 -1.00
C GLU A 115 -1.60 1.05 -0.19
N GLY A 116 -0.81 1.91 -0.84
CA GLY A 116 -0.13 3.02 -0.20
C GLY A 116 -1.06 4.01 0.48
N MET A 117 -2.18 4.33 -0.17
CA MET A 117 -3.24 5.14 0.44
C MET A 117 -3.72 4.50 1.75
N LEU A 118 -3.99 3.19 1.77
CA LEU A 118 -4.43 2.57 3.00
C LEU A 118 -3.34 2.58 4.07
N VAL A 119 -2.07 2.34 3.73
CA VAL A 119 -0.99 2.40 4.72
C VAL A 119 -0.82 3.81 5.29
N HIS A 120 -1.01 4.85 4.47
CA HIS A 120 -1.06 6.23 4.92
C HIS A 120 -2.18 6.42 5.96
N GLU A 121 -3.42 6.01 5.65
CA GLU A 121 -4.54 6.15 6.59
C GLU A 121 -4.39 5.28 7.84
N LEU A 122 -3.86 4.06 7.71
CA LEU A 122 -3.53 3.20 8.83
C LEU A 122 -2.49 3.84 9.75
N PHE A 123 -1.56 4.63 9.22
CA PHE A 123 -0.62 5.38 10.05
C PHE A 123 -1.33 6.43 10.90
N HIS A 124 -2.32 7.15 10.36
CA HIS A 124 -3.16 8.07 11.13
C HIS A 124 -3.96 7.38 12.23
N VAL A 125 -4.23 6.06 12.12
CA VAL A 125 -4.79 5.28 13.23
C VAL A 125 -3.70 4.90 14.25
N VAL A 126 -2.54 4.47 13.76
CA VAL A 126 -1.39 4.07 14.62
C VAL A 126 -0.88 5.24 15.44
N ASP A 127 -0.88 6.44 14.88
CA ASP A 127 -0.27 7.59 15.53
C ASP A 127 -0.93 7.92 16.88
N ALA A 128 -2.21 7.56 17.03
CA ALA A 128 -3.00 7.76 18.25
C ALA A 128 -2.86 9.19 18.79
N TYR A 129 -2.79 10.18 17.90
CA TYR A 129 -2.65 11.57 18.28
C TYR A 129 -3.89 12.08 19.02
N PRO A 130 -3.73 13.01 19.97
CA PRO A 130 -4.87 13.64 20.63
C PRO A 130 -5.70 14.44 19.62
N ASN A 131 -7.02 14.49 19.83
CA ASN A 131 -7.99 15.16 18.94
C ASN A 131 -7.61 16.62 18.61
N GLN A 132 -6.95 17.32 19.52
CA GLN A 132 -6.45 18.70 19.34
C GLN A 132 -4.94 18.74 19.44
N THR A 133 -4.27 18.07 18.51
CA THR A 133 -2.82 18.11 18.40
C THR A 133 -2.31 19.48 17.90
N THR A 134 -1.25 19.97 18.53
CA THR A 134 -0.52 21.20 18.12
C THR A 134 0.34 20.99 16.87
N ALA A 135 0.52 19.75 16.42
CA ALA A 135 1.32 19.46 15.24
C ALA A 135 0.62 19.93 13.96
N PRO A 136 1.30 20.72 13.11
CA PRO A 136 0.72 21.21 11.87
C PRO A 136 0.49 20.05 10.90
N SER A 137 -0.50 20.21 10.02
CA SER A 137 -0.90 19.16 9.06
C SER A 137 0.26 18.65 8.22
N TRP A 138 1.18 19.52 7.78
CA TRP A 138 2.31 19.11 6.97
C TRP A 138 3.23 18.09 7.65
N VAL A 139 3.35 18.14 8.97
CA VAL A 139 4.12 17.16 9.74
C VAL A 139 3.38 15.84 9.81
N LYS A 140 2.07 15.88 10.10
CA LYS A 140 1.24 14.67 10.22
C LYS A 140 1.14 13.91 8.89
N GLU A 141 0.76 14.62 7.83
CA GLU A 141 0.69 14.07 6.47
C GLU A 141 2.06 13.62 5.96
N GLY A 142 3.12 14.38 6.27
CA GLY A 142 4.50 14.01 5.92
C GLY A 142 4.97 12.74 6.65
N LEU A 143 4.59 12.54 7.90
CA LEU A 143 4.86 11.31 8.66
C LEU A 143 4.05 10.13 8.13
N ALA A 144 2.78 10.35 7.76
CA ALA A 144 1.94 9.32 7.14
C ALA A 144 2.49 8.85 5.79
N ASP A 145 2.93 9.77 4.92
CA ASP A 145 3.60 9.39 3.66
C ASP A 145 5.02 8.86 3.87
N TYR A 146 5.70 9.29 4.93
CA TYR A 146 6.94 8.66 5.35
C TYR A 146 6.66 7.21 5.75
N ALA A 147 5.65 6.91 6.55
CA ALA A 147 5.25 5.54 6.87
C ALA A 147 4.80 4.75 5.63
N ARG A 148 3.98 5.33 4.75
CA ARG A 148 3.64 4.75 3.43
C ARG A 148 4.89 4.24 2.74
N SER A 149 5.90 5.09 2.57
CA SER A 149 7.16 4.72 1.90
C SER A 149 7.93 3.56 2.53
N ARG A 150 7.68 3.24 3.80
CA ARG A 150 8.40 2.23 4.59
C ARG A 150 7.62 0.93 4.77
N TYR A 151 6.29 1.00 4.75
CA TYR A 151 5.39 -0.09 5.12
C TYR A 151 4.37 -0.48 4.03
N SER A 152 4.24 0.29 2.93
CA SER A 152 3.32 -0.05 1.83
C SER A 152 3.95 -1.04 0.86
N VAL A 153 3.52 -2.30 0.93
CA VAL A 153 4.27 -3.38 0.31
C VAL A 153 4.17 -3.37 -1.22
N LEU A 154 2.95 -3.19 -1.73
CA LEU A 154 2.62 -3.33 -3.15
C LEU A 154 2.41 -2.00 -3.86
N ASP A 155 2.75 -0.90 -3.21
CA ASP A 155 2.50 0.43 -3.71
C ASP A 155 3.52 0.85 -4.78
N SER A 156 3.02 1.41 -5.87
CA SER A 156 3.87 1.93 -6.96
C SER A 156 4.31 3.38 -6.72
N TRP A 157 3.74 4.03 -5.71
CA TRP A 157 4.08 5.39 -5.35
C TRP A 157 5.55 5.50 -4.95
N ILE A 158 6.15 6.59 -5.38
CA ILE A 158 7.52 6.96 -5.06
C ILE A 158 7.52 8.41 -4.60
N TYR A 159 8.54 8.79 -3.85
CA TYR A 159 8.68 10.20 -3.51
C TYR A 159 8.75 11.08 -4.76
N PRO A 160 8.10 12.26 -4.74
CA PRO A 160 8.32 13.29 -5.73
C PRO A 160 9.81 13.63 -5.86
N ALA A 161 10.27 13.84 -7.09
CA ALA A 161 11.61 14.36 -7.32
C ALA A 161 11.75 15.76 -6.69
N VAL A 162 12.95 16.10 -6.22
CA VAL A 162 13.18 17.41 -5.60
C VAL A 162 13.10 18.51 -6.65
N ALA A 163 12.12 19.42 -6.51
CA ALA A 163 11.95 20.58 -7.39
C ALA A 163 12.25 21.89 -6.65
N SER A 164 12.64 22.94 -7.38
CA SER A 164 12.89 24.30 -6.85
C SER A 164 11.66 24.90 -6.17
N SER A 165 10.46 24.63 -6.69
CA SER A 165 9.18 25.12 -6.16
C SER A 165 8.73 24.45 -4.87
N HIS A 166 9.33 23.32 -4.48
CA HIS A 166 8.92 22.57 -3.29
C HIS A 166 9.27 23.33 -2.00
N LYS A 167 8.43 23.13 -0.98
CA LYS A 167 8.61 23.55 0.41
C LYS A 167 8.37 22.36 1.34
N TYR A 168 9.03 22.32 2.49
CA TYR A 168 8.80 21.25 3.49
C TYR A 168 7.37 21.26 4.04
N THR A 169 6.61 22.35 3.87
CA THR A 169 5.20 22.47 4.23
C THR A 169 4.22 22.00 3.16
N ASN A 170 4.68 21.47 2.03
CA ASN A 170 3.80 20.94 0.98
C ASN A 170 3.08 19.64 1.36
N SER A 171 3.36 19.09 2.56
CA SER A 171 2.79 17.83 3.06
C SER A 171 3.19 16.63 2.19
N TYR A 172 2.63 15.46 2.53
CA TYR A 172 2.66 14.25 1.70
C TYR A 172 4.09 13.91 1.23
N GLY A 173 4.23 13.41 0.00
CA GLY A 173 5.49 12.92 -0.55
C GLY A 173 6.65 13.90 -0.52
N VAL A 174 6.41 15.21 -0.67
CA VAL A 174 7.47 16.22 -0.62
C VAL A 174 8.07 16.30 0.77
N THR A 175 7.22 16.43 1.78
CA THR A 175 7.64 16.42 3.19
C THR A 175 8.20 15.06 3.60
N ALA A 176 7.57 13.97 3.19
CA ALA A 176 7.99 12.61 3.52
C ALA A 176 9.41 12.29 3.02
N ARG A 177 9.77 12.74 1.80
CA ARG A 177 11.12 12.59 1.27
C ARG A 177 12.15 13.34 2.12
N PHE A 178 11.80 14.53 2.58
CA PHE A 178 12.64 15.31 3.48
C PHE A 178 12.77 14.66 4.86
N PHE A 179 11.68 14.13 5.41
CA PHE A 179 11.72 13.37 6.66
C PHE A 179 12.59 12.11 6.56
N ALA A 180 12.55 11.41 5.42
CA ALA A 180 13.47 10.31 5.16
C ALA A 180 14.93 10.77 5.12
N TRP A 181 15.22 11.91 4.47
CA TRP A 181 16.57 12.48 4.47
C TRP A 181 17.05 12.82 5.88
N ILE A 182 16.21 13.45 6.70
CA ILE A 182 16.53 13.73 8.11
C ILE A 182 16.83 12.41 8.82
N ASN A 183 15.93 11.44 8.74
CA ASN A 183 15.99 10.22 9.54
C ASN A 183 17.04 9.20 9.08
N HIS A 184 17.59 9.31 7.88
CA HIS A 184 18.53 8.31 7.37
C HIS A 184 19.90 8.88 7.00
N ILE A 185 19.98 10.15 6.64
CA ILE A 185 21.22 10.78 6.21
C ILE A 185 21.69 11.77 7.28
N LYS A 186 20.81 12.67 7.73
CA LYS A 186 21.24 13.76 8.62
C LYS A 186 21.41 13.32 10.08
N LYS A 187 20.37 12.74 10.66
CA LYS A 187 20.32 12.36 12.07
C LYS A 187 19.32 11.21 12.29
N PRO A 188 19.80 9.96 12.38
CA PRO A 188 18.93 8.82 12.58
C PRO A 188 18.07 8.87 13.85
N GLY A 189 16.80 8.48 13.69
CA GLY A 189 15.82 8.40 14.78
C GLY A 189 15.09 9.71 15.09
N THR A 190 15.47 10.84 14.49
CA THR A 190 14.84 12.15 14.75
C THR A 190 13.34 12.13 14.50
N MET A 191 12.87 11.50 13.41
CA MET A 191 11.44 11.55 13.07
C MET A 191 10.59 10.71 14.04
N LEU A 192 11.15 9.62 14.60
CA LEU A 192 10.47 8.86 15.64
C LEU A 192 10.35 9.67 16.94
N LYS A 193 11.39 10.41 17.33
CA LYS A 193 11.33 11.30 18.52
C LYS A 193 10.31 12.42 18.34
N ILE A 194 10.27 13.04 17.17
CA ILE A 194 9.26 14.07 16.85
C ILE A 194 7.86 13.45 16.91
N HIS A 195 7.65 12.28 16.30
CA HIS A 195 6.38 11.57 16.39
C HIS A 195 5.92 11.37 17.85
N GLN A 196 6.79 10.88 18.73
CA GLN A 196 6.48 10.69 20.16
C GLN A 196 6.10 12.00 20.86
N LYS A 197 6.76 13.11 20.50
CA LYS A 197 6.38 14.44 21.02
C LYS A 197 5.01 14.90 20.55
N ILE A 198 4.62 14.54 19.32
CA ILE A 198 3.26 14.82 18.82
C ILE A 198 2.22 14.01 19.61
N GLN A 199 2.49 12.74 19.92
CA GLN A 199 1.60 11.91 20.74
C GLN A 199 1.36 12.52 22.14
N GLN A 200 2.38 13.17 22.69
CA GLN A 200 2.32 13.86 23.99
C GLN A 200 1.68 15.26 23.90
N ASN A 201 1.21 15.69 22.72
CA ASN A 201 0.79 17.05 22.41
C ASN A 201 1.85 18.14 22.64
N GLN A 202 3.13 17.76 22.59
CA GLN A 202 4.29 18.62 22.86
C GLN A 202 5.06 18.98 21.58
N TYR A 203 4.38 19.05 20.44
CA TYR A 203 5.06 19.43 19.21
C TYR A 203 5.50 20.89 19.25
N SER A 204 6.74 21.13 18.81
CA SER A 204 7.27 22.45 18.51
C SER A 204 8.27 22.31 17.36
N GLU A 205 8.36 23.30 16.47
CA GLU A 205 9.37 23.31 15.42
C GLU A 205 10.81 23.35 15.99
N GLN A 206 10.98 23.77 17.25
CA GLN A 206 12.28 23.73 17.92
C GLN A 206 12.81 22.32 18.13
N LEU A 207 11.95 21.29 18.12
CA LEU A 207 12.39 19.89 18.23
C LEU A 207 13.35 19.49 17.10
N PHE A 208 13.20 20.08 15.90
CA PHE A 208 14.17 19.87 14.82
C PHE A 208 15.56 20.37 15.22
N LYS A 209 15.66 21.56 15.82
CA LYS A 209 16.92 22.12 16.31
C LYS A 209 17.47 21.35 17.49
N GLU A 210 16.62 20.96 18.44
CA GLU A 210 17.02 20.15 19.59
C GLU A 210 17.65 18.83 19.17
N TYR A 211 17.04 18.10 18.23
CA TYR A 211 17.51 16.77 17.84
C TYR A 211 18.62 16.78 16.78
N THR A 212 18.69 17.81 15.94
CA THR A 212 19.64 17.86 14.81
C THR A 212 20.70 18.95 14.91
N GLY A 213 20.55 19.90 15.83
CA GLY A 213 21.36 21.12 15.93
C GLY A 213 20.98 22.23 14.95
N LYS A 214 19.98 22.03 14.08
CA LYS A 214 19.57 22.97 13.02
C LYS A 214 18.06 23.20 13.01
N THR A 215 17.63 24.43 12.70
CA THR A 215 16.20 24.70 12.50
C THR A 215 15.66 23.97 11.28
N VAL A 216 14.33 23.81 11.18
CA VAL A 216 13.70 23.16 10.03
C VAL A 216 14.06 23.85 8.69
N ASP A 217 14.15 25.19 8.68
CA ASP A 217 14.59 25.97 7.52
C ASP A 217 16.03 25.66 7.11
N GLN A 218 16.94 25.58 8.07
CA GLN A 218 18.34 25.25 7.82
C GLN A 218 18.47 23.82 7.28
N LEU A 219 17.73 22.88 7.85
CA LEU A 219 17.67 21.50 7.37
C LEU A 219 17.11 21.43 5.94
N TRP A 220 16.06 22.20 5.64
CA TRP A 220 15.48 22.25 4.30
C TRP A 220 16.47 22.82 3.27
N ALA A 221 17.16 23.91 3.61
CA ALA A 221 18.19 24.49 2.76
C ALA A 221 19.35 23.50 2.49
N GLU A 222 19.75 22.74 3.50
CA GLU A 222 20.78 21.69 3.37
C GLU A 222 20.28 20.53 2.49
N TYR A 223 19.07 20.04 2.74
CA TYR A 223 18.41 19.01 1.94
C TYR A 223 18.29 19.41 0.46
N LYS A 224 17.91 20.66 0.19
CA LYS A 224 17.79 21.18 -1.18
C LYS A 224 19.11 21.18 -1.94
N LYS A 225 20.23 21.39 -1.24
CA LYS A 225 21.58 21.32 -1.82
C LYS A 225 22.03 19.87 -2.01
N ASN A 226 21.78 19.03 -1.01
CA ASN A 226 22.27 17.65 -0.97
C ASN A 226 21.15 16.64 -0.65
N PRO A 227 20.21 16.40 -1.60
CA PRO A 227 18.99 15.65 -1.31
C PRO A 227 19.19 14.15 -1.10
N GLY A 228 20.37 13.61 -1.45
CA GLY A 228 20.75 12.21 -1.29
C GLY A 228 19.83 11.22 -2.01
N SER A 229 20.17 9.93 -1.89
CA SER A 229 19.33 8.82 -2.36
C SER A 229 18.61 8.19 -1.17
N VAL A 230 17.43 8.69 -0.84
CA VAL A 230 16.61 8.19 0.28
C VAL A 230 15.70 7.03 -0.14
N GLU A 231 15.44 6.90 -1.44
CA GLU A 231 14.49 5.94 -2.01
C GLU A 231 14.92 4.48 -1.83
N ALA A 232 16.19 4.24 -1.46
CA ALA A 232 16.75 2.91 -1.20
C ALA A 232 16.86 2.57 0.30
N LEU A 233 16.66 3.55 1.21
CA LEU A 233 16.93 3.46 2.66
C LEU A 233 15.68 3.19 3.53
N ASN A 234 14.48 3.24 2.95
CA ASN A 234 13.24 3.38 3.71
C ASN A 234 12.59 2.08 4.19
N TRP A 235 13.10 0.91 3.87
CA TRP A 235 12.30 -0.31 3.97
C TRP A 235 12.43 -0.92 5.37
N VAL A 236 11.30 -1.15 6.05
CA VAL A 236 11.30 -1.82 7.38
C VAL A 236 11.51 -3.33 7.24
N PHE A 237 11.17 -3.87 6.09
CA PHE A 237 11.33 -5.26 5.74
C PHE A 237 12.80 -5.57 5.44
N LYS A 238 13.38 -6.53 6.17
CA LYS A 238 14.72 -7.05 5.86
C LYS A 238 14.67 -7.79 4.53
N ASN A 239 15.13 -7.13 3.49
CA ASN A 239 15.18 -7.67 2.14
C ASN A 239 16.62 -7.76 1.66
N ASN A 240 16.93 -8.83 0.93
CA ASN A 240 18.17 -8.90 0.20
C ASN A 240 17.98 -8.16 -1.11
N LYS A 241 19.05 -7.54 -1.58
CA LYS A 241 19.09 -6.85 -2.86
C LYS A 241 20.10 -7.56 -3.74
N ALA A 242 19.66 -8.01 -4.90
CA ALA A 242 20.55 -8.41 -5.97
C ALA A 242 20.47 -7.35 -7.08
N ARG A 243 21.60 -6.85 -7.55
CA ARG A 243 21.65 -5.81 -8.58
C ARG A 243 22.52 -6.25 -9.73
N TYR A 244 22.06 -5.94 -10.94
CA TYR A 244 22.79 -6.17 -12.16
C TYR A 244 22.83 -4.87 -12.97
N ASN A 245 24.00 -4.57 -13.53
CA ASN A 245 24.22 -3.48 -14.46
C ASN A 245 25.05 -4.02 -15.63
N GLY A 246 24.51 -3.95 -16.85
CA GLY A 246 25.25 -4.36 -18.04
C GLY A 246 24.39 -4.59 -19.29
N GLU A 247 25.07 -5.06 -20.34
CA GLU A 247 24.45 -5.62 -21.55
C GLU A 247 24.44 -7.13 -21.42
N GLN A 248 23.27 -7.78 -21.42
CA GLN A 248 23.27 -9.21 -21.69
C GLN A 248 21.95 -9.76 -22.22
N GLY A 249 22.08 -10.63 -23.21
CA GLY A 249 20.99 -11.40 -23.79
C GLY A 249 20.88 -11.17 -25.29
N ALA A 250 21.02 -9.92 -25.78
CA ALA A 250 20.82 -9.60 -27.19
C ALA A 250 19.53 -10.22 -27.77
N GLY A 251 18.45 -10.19 -26.99
CA GLY A 251 17.19 -10.88 -27.28
C GLY A 251 17.11 -12.34 -26.82
N LYS A 252 18.08 -12.86 -26.07
CA LYS A 252 18.08 -14.20 -25.43
C LYS A 252 17.82 -14.10 -23.93
N TRP A 253 17.34 -15.19 -23.34
CA TRP A 253 17.18 -15.33 -21.90
C TRP A 253 18.52 -15.50 -21.22
N VAL A 254 18.75 -14.74 -20.15
CA VAL A 254 19.92 -14.87 -19.27
C VAL A 254 19.43 -15.06 -17.84
N THR A 255 20.07 -15.98 -17.10
CA THR A 255 19.82 -16.19 -15.67
C THR A 255 20.68 -15.22 -14.86
N TYR A 256 20.08 -14.53 -13.90
CA TYR A 256 20.78 -13.50 -13.12
C TYR A 256 20.89 -13.83 -11.64
N PHE A 257 19.75 -14.14 -10.99
CA PHE A 257 19.72 -14.28 -9.54
C PHE A 257 18.96 -15.52 -9.12
N ASP A 258 19.55 -16.28 -8.22
CA ASP A 258 18.82 -17.19 -7.36
C ASP A 258 18.44 -16.46 -6.07
N PHE A 259 17.21 -16.67 -5.61
CA PHE A 259 16.72 -15.99 -4.41
C PHE A 259 15.69 -16.84 -3.67
N ASN A 260 15.61 -16.63 -2.36
CA ASN A 260 14.58 -17.22 -1.53
C ASN A 260 13.39 -16.26 -1.50
N TYR A 261 12.19 -16.78 -1.71
CA TYR A 261 10.96 -16.00 -1.67
C TYR A 261 10.10 -16.43 -0.50
N VAL A 262 9.50 -15.43 0.14
CA VAL A 262 8.50 -15.60 1.19
C VAL A 262 7.25 -14.80 0.80
N PRO A 263 6.07 -15.43 0.69
CA PRO A 263 4.81 -14.72 0.50
C PRO A 263 4.58 -13.74 1.64
N GLY A 264 4.08 -12.55 1.35
CA GLY A 264 3.94 -11.51 2.38
C GLY A 264 5.02 -10.44 2.39
N SER A 265 6.21 -10.73 1.88
CA SER A 265 7.33 -9.79 1.92
C SER A 265 7.17 -8.64 0.93
N GLN A 266 7.82 -7.51 1.23
CA GLN A 266 7.94 -6.44 0.26
C GLN A 266 8.98 -6.80 -0.78
N ASN A 267 8.55 -6.93 -2.03
CA ASN A 267 9.44 -7.27 -3.13
C ASN A 267 9.27 -6.22 -4.23
N TYR A 268 10.37 -5.85 -4.85
CA TYR A 268 10.30 -5.10 -6.08
C TYR A 268 11.45 -5.47 -6.99
N LEU A 269 11.16 -5.36 -8.26
CA LEU A 269 12.13 -5.23 -9.31
C LEU A 269 12.10 -3.77 -9.75
N ARG A 270 13.19 -3.06 -9.48
CA ARG A 270 13.44 -1.74 -10.05
C ARG A 270 14.27 -1.95 -11.29
N VAL A 271 13.80 -1.46 -12.43
CA VAL A 271 14.55 -1.50 -13.68
C VAL A 271 14.70 -0.08 -14.21
N ARG A 272 15.93 0.25 -14.60
CA ARG A 272 16.31 1.48 -15.27
C ARG A 272 16.88 1.14 -16.63
N ASN A 273 16.38 1.81 -17.66
CA ASN A 273 17.06 1.81 -18.94
C ASN A 273 18.22 2.82 -18.89
N VAL A 274 19.46 2.34 -19.02
CA VAL A 274 20.67 3.19 -19.02
C VAL A 274 21.22 3.40 -20.44
N SER A 275 20.45 2.99 -21.46
CA SER A 275 20.73 3.24 -22.88
C SER A 275 19.84 4.34 -23.46
N LYS A 276 20.23 4.84 -24.64
CA LYS A 276 19.44 5.81 -25.42
C LYS A 276 18.29 5.15 -26.20
N THR A 277 18.31 3.84 -26.35
CA THR A 277 17.31 3.06 -27.10
C THR A 277 16.14 2.68 -26.21
N GLN A 278 14.92 2.76 -26.73
CA GLN A 278 13.73 2.23 -26.07
C GLN A 278 13.49 0.76 -26.42
N GLY A 279 12.79 0.04 -25.56
CA GLY A 279 12.38 -1.33 -25.86
C GLY A 279 11.71 -2.02 -24.68
N THR A 280 11.37 -3.30 -24.87
CA THR A 280 10.65 -4.09 -23.88
C THR A 280 11.55 -5.15 -23.28
N VAL A 281 11.76 -5.08 -21.96
CA VAL A 281 12.50 -6.09 -21.20
C VAL A 281 11.50 -7.09 -20.65
N THR A 282 11.75 -8.39 -20.85
CA THR A 282 10.90 -9.44 -20.28
C THR A 282 11.62 -10.14 -19.13
N PHE A 283 10.90 -10.34 -18.03
CA PHE A 283 11.37 -11.01 -16.83
C PHE A 283 10.58 -12.30 -16.65
N GLN A 284 11.26 -13.32 -16.15
CA GLN A 284 10.66 -14.61 -15.86
C GLN A 284 11.20 -15.16 -14.55
N VAL A 285 10.30 -15.58 -13.67
CA VAL A 285 10.64 -16.18 -12.38
C VAL A 285 10.36 -17.67 -12.45
N PHE A 286 11.35 -18.50 -12.14
CA PHE A 286 11.25 -19.95 -12.10
C PHE A 286 11.29 -20.45 -10.67
N ASN A 287 10.46 -21.45 -10.36
CA ASN A 287 10.60 -22.19 -9.12
C ASN A 287 11.70 -23.25 -9.30
N LYS A 288 12.77 -23.18 -8.51
CA LYS A 288 13.94 -24.08 -8.67
C LYS A 288 13.61 -25.55 -8.43
N LYS A 289 12.66 -25.83 -7.52
CA LYS A 289 12.24 -27.21 -7.20
C LYS A 289 11.51 -27.87 -8.37
N THR A 290 10.64 -27.13 -9.04
CA THR A 290 9.79 -27.68 -10.12
C THR A 290 10.36 -27.44 -11.51
N GLY A 291 11.33 -26.54 -11.66
CA GLY A 291 11.83 -26.09 -12.97
C GLY A 291 10.82 -25.30 -13.79
N LYS A 292 9.63 -25.00 -13.26
CA LYS A 292 8.54 -24.32 -13.99
C LYS A 292 8.60 -22.82 -13.79
N ALA A 293 8.30 -22.08 -14.85
CA ALA A 293 8.07 -20.64 -14.77
C ALA A 293 6.80 -20.39 -13.96
N VAL A 294 6.92 -19.64 -12.87
CA VAL A 294 5.77 -19.22 -12.06
C VAL A 294 5.26 -17.86 -12.50
N ARG A 295 6.11 -16.99 -13.04
CA ARG A 295 5.72 -15.66 -13.54
C ARG A 295 6.52 -15.27 -14.77
N THR A 296 5.85 -14.58 -15.69
CA THR A 296 6.48 -13.87 -16.80
C THR A 296 5.81 -12.52 -16.93
N TYR A 297 6.59 -11.45 -17.05
CA TYR A 297 6.07 -10.09 -17.26
C TYR A 297 7.02 -9.27 -18.12
N SER A 298 6.46 -8.28 -18.83
CA SER A 298 7.19 -7.44 -19.78
C SER A 298 7.08 -5.97 -19.38
N VAL A 299 8.17 -5.24 -19.55
CA VAL A 299 8.30 -3.84 -19.17
C VAL A 299 8.81 -3.06 -20.37
N ALA A 300 7.95 -2.22 -20.95
CA ALA A 300 8.38 -1.22 -21.93
C ALA A 300 9.11 -0.07 -21.20
N LEU A 301 10.31 0.28 -21.66
CA LEU A 301 11.13 1.36 -21.10
C LEU A 301 11.58 2.32 -22.19
N LYS A 302 11.35 3.61 -21.96
CA LYS A 302 11.98 4.72 -22.69
C LYS A 302 13.42 4.92 -22.22
N ALA A 303 14.19 5.71 -22.97
CA ALA A 303 15.54 6.10 -22.58
C ALA A 303 15.55 6.76 -21.18
N ASN A 304 16.47 6.37 -20.32
CA ASN A 304 16.61 6.85 -18.93
C ASN A 304 15.39 6.61 -18.02
N GLU A 305 14.36 5.90 -18.48
CA GLU A 305 13.17 5.63 -17.69
C GLU A 305 13.48 4.64 -16.58
N VAL A 306 12.90 4.89 -15.40
CA VAL A 306 12.95 3.98 -14.25
C VAL A 306 11.53 3.51 -13.97
N LYS A 307 11.35 2.21 -13.85
CA LYS A 307 10.09 1.62 -13.41
C LYS A 307 10.33 0.67 -12.25
N ARG A 308 9.31 0.54 -11.40
CA ARG A 308 9.27 -0.39 -10.28
C ARG A 308 8.07 -1.30 -10.46
N TYR A 309 8.29 -2.59 -10.24
CA TYR A 309 7.28 -3.63 -10.33
C TYR A 309 7.45 -4.55 -9.15
N ASP A 310 6.37 -5.08 -8.59
CA ASP A 310 6.50 -6.25 -7.75
C ASP A 310 6.50 -7.50 -8.66
N PRO A 311 7.65 -8.19 -8.80
CA PRO A 311 7.78 -9.33 -9.70
C PRO A 311 6.90 -10.53 -9.29
N LEU A 312 6.41 -10.53 -8.05
CA LEU A 312 5.78 -11.68 -7.41
C LEU A 312 4.44 -11.35 -6.73
N SER A 313 3.92 -10.14 -6.91
CA SER A 313 2.80 -9.54 -6.15
C SER A 313 1.53 -10.39 -5.98
N LYS A 314 0.76 -10.03 -4.94
CA LYS A 314 -0.60 -10.54 -4.69
C LYS A 314 -1.61 -10.15 -5.77
N ALA A 315 -1.38 -9.12 -6.60
CA ALA A 315 -2.24 -8.88 -7.76
C ALA A 315 -2.25 -10.08 -8.72
N LEU A 316 -1.18 -10.89 -8.69
CA LEU A 316 -0.96 -12.03 -9.55
C LEU A 316 -1.00 -13.39 -8.83
N LYS A 317 -1.45 -13.47 -7.57
CA LYS A 317 -1.47 -14.68 -6.68
C LYS A 317 -0.09 -15.21 -6.25
N GLU A 318 0.62 -14.53 -5.35
CA GLU A 318 1.99 -14.86 -4.88
C GLU A 318 2.34 -16.36 -4.89
N PRO A 319 3.51 -16.76 -5.44
CA PRO A 319 3.92 -18.17 -5.43
C PRO A 319 4.25 -18.63 -4.00
N PRO A 320 4.25 -19.93 -3.67
CA PRO A 320 4.54 -20.40 -2.33
C PRO A 320 5.96 -20.05 -1.87
N LYS A 321 6.23 -20.10 -0.56
CA LYS A 321 7.60 -19.98 -0.02
C LYS A 321 8.53 -21.00 -0.69
N GLY A 322 9.73 -20.56 -1.09
CA GLY A 322 10.69 -21.45 -1.74
C GLY A 322 11.84 -20.72 -2.44
N ASN A 323 12.63 -21.49 -3.20
CA ASN A 323 13.79 -20.97 -3.92
C ASN A 323 13.43 -20.74 -5.38
N TYR A 324 13.78 -19.57 -5.90
CA TYR A 324 13.41 -19.09 -7.21
C TYR A 324 14.62 -18.56 -7.98
N THR A 325 14.48 -18.48 -9.29
CA THR A 325 15.49 -17.94 -10.19
C THR A 325 14.86 -16.85 -11.06
N LEU A 326 15.50 -15.68 -11.15
CA LEU A 326 15.13 -14.62 -12.08
C LEU A 326 15.92 -14.78 -13.38
N ARG A 327 15.19 -14.91 -14.49
CA ARG A 327 15.72 -14.80 -15.85
C ARG A 327 15.21 -13.52 -16.49
N VAL A 328 16.06 -12.87 -17.29
CA VAL A 328 15.72 -11.64 -18.00
C VAL A 328 16.12 -11.77 -19.46
N LYS A 329 15.22 -11.30 -20.34
CA LYS A 329 15.42 -11.17 -21.77
C LYS A 329 15.51 -9.68 -22.10
N ILE A 330 16.72 -9.22 -22.38
CA ILE A 330 17.00 -7.82 -22.73
C ILE A 330 17.14 -7.71 -24.26
N PRO A 331 16.43 -6.80 -24.94
CA PRO A 331 16.58 -6.58 -26.38
C PRO A 331 18.02 -6.22 -26.78
N LYS A 332 18.40 -6.57 -28.00
CA LYS A 332 19.71 -6.20 -28.57
C LYS A 332 19.86 -4.67 -28.58
N GLY A 333 21.00 -4.17 -28.11
CA GLY A 333 21.32 -2.74 -28.06
C GLY A 333 20.81 -2.00 -26.81
N MET A 334 20.04 -2.65 -25.94
CA MET A 334 19.63 -2.05 -24.66
C MET A 334 20.61 -2.39 -23.54
N LYS A 335 20.90 -1.38 -22.71
CA LYS A 335 21.56 -1.51 -21.41
C LYS A 335 20.56 -1.27 -20.30
N ILE A 336 20.53 -2.15 -19.31
CA ILE A 336 19.67 -1.96 -18.14
C ILE A 336 20.43 -2.11 -16.83
N ASP A 337 19.96 -1.36 -15.85
CA ASP A 337 20.31 -1.48 -14.45
C ASP A 337 19.05 -1.95 -13.73
N PHE A 338 19.07 -3.17 -13.17
CA PHE A 338 17.96 -3.65 -12.38
C PHE A 338 18.37 -4.19 -11.03
N GLU A 339 17.52 -3.91 -10.04
CA GLU A 339 17.64 -4.35 -8.66
C GLU A 339 16.42 -5.19 -8.33
N LEU A 340 16.65 -6.45 -7.99
CA LEU A 340 15.67 -7.33 -7.38
C LEU A 340 15.82 -7.23 -5.87
N ASN A 341 14.80 -6.68 -5.23
CA ASN A 341 14.60 -6.72 -3.81
C ASN A 341 13.66 -7.89 -3.49
N TYR A 342 14.14 -8.81 -2.66
CA TYR A 342 13.42 -10.02 -2.29
C TYR A 342 13.44 -10.24 -0.77
N GLY A 343 12.32 -10.72 -0.24
CA GLY A 343 12.17 -10.98 1.19
C GLY A 343 12.94 -12.21 1.66
N ASN A 344 13.66 -12.08 2.79
CA ASN A 344 14.40 -13.22 3.39
C ASN A 344 13.82 -13.72 4.71
N GLN A 345 12.80 -13.05 5.25
CA GLN A 345 12.24 -13.42 6.55
C GLN A 345 10.71 -13.45 6.48
N THR A 346 10.16 -14.58 6.93
CA THR A 346 8.76 -14.74 7.35
C THR A 346 8.47 -13.78 8.49
N TYR A 347 7.29 -13.17 8.46
CA TYR A 347 6.59 -12.78 9.68
C TYR A 347 5.66 -13.91 10.08
#